data_AF-A0A8J4M382-F1
#
_entry.id   AF-A0A8J4M382-F1
#
_cell.length_a   1.000
_cell.length_b   1.000
_cell.length_c   1.000
_cell.angle_alpha   90.00
_cell.angle_beta   90.00
_cell.angle_gamma   90.00
#
_symmetry.space_group_name_H-M   'P 1'
#
loop_
_entity.id
_entity.type
_entity.pdbx_description
1 polymer ?
#
loop_
_entity_poly.entity_id
_entity_poly.type
_entity_poly.pdbx_seq_one_letter_code
_entity_poly.pdbx_strand_id
1 'polypeptide(L)'
;MKSGTIFNIKGQDYSIEELLDCSPRAAKYAGGFYLVLYLSPTDYHRIHIPVDGMIVERVHIQGKVYPVNEFGLRHMKRVLSRNERLTTYIRHSGGEIAVIKVGAMNVSSIKYVEPLDKDVKKGQELAYFEFGSTVVLLTEDHTFTLRGDLIPGKKVRIGESLGTLRLPNS
;
A
#
# COMPACT_ATOMS: atom_id res chain seq x y z
N MET A 1 0.30 -11.34 8.14
CA MET A 1 1.78 -11.35 7.97
C MET A 1 2.35 -12.20 9.09
N LYS A 2 3.55 -12.77 8.96
CA LYS A 2 4.20 -13.44 10.11
C LYS A 2 5.44 -12.65 10.49
N SER A 3 5.49 -12.18 11.75
CA SER A 3 6.63 -11.45 12.32
C SER A 3 7.17 -10.32 11.43
N GLY A 4 6.29 -9.48 10.88
CA GLY A 4 6.69 -8.32 10.07
C GLY A 4 7.22 -8.65 8.67
N THR A 5 7.03 -9.87 8.17
CA THR A 5 7.40 -10.25 6.80
C THR A 5 6.18 -10.43 5.90
N ILE A 6 6.25 -9.83 4.73
CA ILE A 6 5.35 -9.98 3.58
C ILE A 6 5.92 -11.12 2.73
N PHE A 7 5.16 -12.20 2.57
CA PHE A 7 5.67 -13.42 1.96
C PHE A 7 5.26 -13.56 0.49
N ASN A 8 6.14 -14.20 -0.28
CA ASN A 8 5.84 -14.76 -1.61
C ASN A 8 5.26 -13.76 -2.62
N ILE A 9 5.72 -12.51 -2.61
CA ILE A 9 5.42 -11.59 -3.70
C ILE A 9 6.28 -11.99 -4.90
N LYS A 10 5.68 -12.77 -5.80
CA LYS A 10 6.33 -13.26 -7.03
C LYS A 10 7.66 -14.00 -6.76
N GLY A 11 7.71 -14.76 -5.66
CA GLY A 11 8.87 -15.56 -5.26
C GLY A 11 9.88 -14.83 -4.37
N GLN A 12 9.52 -13.65 -3.87
CA GLN A 12 10.36 -12.86 -2.97
C GLN A 12 9.62 -12.47 -1.69
N ASP A 13 10.37 -12.49 -0.59
CA ASP A 13 9.91 -12.01 0.71
C ASP A 13 10.42 -10.59 0.96
N TYR A 14 9.59 -9.80 1.64
CA TYR A 14 9.84 -8.39 1.94
C TYR A 14 9.63 -8.16 3.44
N SER A 15 10.58 -7.55 4.14
CA SER A 15 10.34 -7.11 5.52
C SER A 15 9.58 -5.77 5.50
N ILE A 16 8.67 -5.59 6.45
CA ILE A 16 7.98 -4.31 6.67
C ILE A 16 9.00 -3.24 7.07
N GLU A 17 10.04 -3.60 7.82
CA GLU A 17 11.12 -2.67 8.19
C GLU A 17 11.80 -2.09 6.95
N GLU A 18 12.21 -2.92 5.98
CA GLU A 18 12.78 -2.43 4.73
C GLU A 18 11.77 -1.63 3.92
N LEU A 19 10.51 -2.07 3.86
CA LEU A 19 9.46 -1.39 3.12
C LEU A 19 9.12 -0.01 3.71
N LEU A 20 9.24 0.17 5.02
CA LEU A 20 8.96 1.43 5.72
C LEU A 20 10.24 2.20 6.11
N ASP A 21 11.38 1.85 5.52
CA ASP A 21 12.67 2.54 5.75
C ASP A 21 13.06 2.63 7.23
N CYS A 22 12.96 1.49 7.92
CA CYS A 22 13.23 1.35 9.35
C CYS A 22 12.37 2.25 10.25
N SER A 23 11.21 2.71 9.78
CA SER A 23 10.26 3.47 10.59
C SER A 23 9.85 2.66 11.83
N PRO A 24 9.77 3.29 13.03
CA PRO A 24 9.27 2.61 14.23
C PRO A 24 7.81 2.14 14.07
N ARG A 25 7.06 2.67 13.10
CA ARG A 25 5.71 2.21 12.77
C ARG A 25 5.69 0.77 12.25
N ALA A 26 6.80 0.22 11.76
CA ALA A 26 6.89 -1.16 11.29
C ALA A 26 6.37 -2.16 12.34
N ALA A 27 6.63 -1.90 13.61
CA ALA A 27 6.15 -2.73 14.72
C ALA A 27 4.61 -2.80 14.79
N LYS A 28 3.88 -1.73 14.44
CA LYS A 28 2.40 -1.70 14.45
C LYS A 28 1.79 -2.68 13.45
N TYR A 29 2.46 -2.84 12.31
CA TYR A 29 2.00 -3.68 11.20
C TYR A 29 2.52 -5.13 11.33
N ALA A 30 3.37 -5.42 12.32
CA ALA A 30 3.81 -6.77 12.58
C ALA A 30 2.62 -7.66 12.95
N GLY A 31 2.41 -8.74 12.20
CA GLY A 31 1.26 -9.65 12.39
C GLY A 31 0.04 -9.31 11.53
N GLY A 32 -0.14 -8.04 11.16
CA GLY A 32 -1.32 -7.56 10.42
C GLY A 32 -1.45 -8.03 8.97
N PHE A 33 -2.39 -7.44 8.24
CA PHE A 33 -2.67 -7.82 6.84
C PHE A 33 -1.98 -6.89 5.84
N TYR A 34 -1.62 -7.46 4.68
CA TYR A 34 -1.15 -6.68 3.55
C TYR A 34 -1.92 -7.03 2.29
N LEU A 35 -1.99 -6.06 1.38
CA LEU A 35 -2.41 -6.25 -0.01
C LEU A 35 -1.40 -5.58 -0.92
N VAL A 36 -0.97 -6.29 -1.96
CA VAL A 36 -0.15 -5.73 -3.04
C VAL A 36 -1.02 -5.63 -4.28
N LEU A 37 -1.38 -4.41 -4.64
CA LEU A 37 -2.23 -4.09 -5.78
C LEU A 37 -1.33 -3.60 -6.92
N TYR A 38 -1.16 -4.43 -7.95
CA TYR A 38 -0.45 -4.05 -9.16
C TYR A 38 -1.39 -3.35 -10.13
N LEU A 39 -0.95 -2.21 -10.68
CA LEU A 39 -1.66 -1.44 -11.70
C LEU A 39 -0.88 -1.56 -13.00
N SER A 40 -1.43 -2.30 -13.97
CA SER A 40 -0.87 -2.39 -15.30
C SER A 40 -1.06 -1.08 -16.07
N PRO A 41 -0.28 -0.81 -17.13
CA PRO A 41 -0.36 0.46 -17.87
C PRO A 41 -1.75 0.83 -18.40
N THR A 42 -2.65 -0.14 -18.57
CA THR A 42 -4.03 0.08 -19.05
C THR A 42 -5.05 0.27 -17.92
N ASP A 43 -4.65 0.09 -16.67
CA ASP A 43 -5.56 0.17 -15.52
C ASP A 43 -5.83 1.62 -15.09
N TYR A 44 -6.76 1.79 -14.14
CA TYR A 44 -7.07 3.08 -13.54
C TYR A 44 -6.02 3.46 -12.49
N HIS A 45 -5.16 4.43 -12.81
CA HIS A 45 -3.98 4.78 -12.00
C HIS A 45 -4.25 5.80 -10.87
N ARG A 46 -5.47 5.92 -10.37
CA ARG A 46 -5.77 6.77 -9.22
C ARG A 46 -5.98 5.93 -7.96
N ILE A 47 -5.34 6.36 -6.88
CA ILE A 47 -5.46 5.78 -5.54
C ILE A 47 -6.48 6.60 -4.76
N HIS A 48 -7.42 5.91 -4.13
CA HIS A 48 -8.43 6.52 -3.28
C HIS A 48 -8.18 6.16 -1.82
N ILE A 49 -8.69 7.01 -0.92
CA ILE A 49 -8.70 6.82 0.52
C ILE A 49 -9.47 5.52 0.84
N PRO A 50 -8.85 4.52 1.51
CA PRO A 50 -9.48 3.23 1.74
C PRO A 50 -10.49 3.23 2.90
N VAL A 51 -10.39 4.22 3.80
CA VAL A 51 -11.12 4.29 5.07
C VAL A 51 -11.34 5.73 5.49
N ASP A 52 -12.48 6.00 6.16
CA ASP A 52 -12.69 7.26 6.87
C ASP A 52 -11.65 7.44 7.99
N GLY A 53 -11.05 8.62 8.07
CA GLY A 53 -10.04 8.85 9.09
C GLY A 53 -9.30 10.16 8.93
N MET A 54 -8.11 10.20 9.52
CA MET A 54 -7.24 11.36 9.51
C MET A 54 -5.86 10.96 8.98
N ILE A 55 -5.35 11.69 7.99
CA ILE A 55 -3.96 11.58 7.55
C ILE A 55 -3.07 12.10 8.68
N VAL A 56 -2.30 11.20 9.30
CA VAL A 56 -1.41 11.54 10.42
C VAL A 56 0.00 11.86 9.97
N GLU A 57 0.45 11.31 8.84
CA GLU A 57 1.77 11.56 8.28
C GLU A 57 1.84 11.15 6.80
N ARG A 58 2.68 11.86 6.04
CA ARG A 58 3.09 11.50 4.68
C ARG A 58 4.61 11.44 4.66
N VAL A 59 5.16 10.35 4.15
CA VAL A 59 6.61 10.15 4.05
C VAL A 59 6.98 9.90 2.61
N HIS A 60 8.03 10.58 2.15
CA HIS A 60 8.66 10.32 0.87
C HIS A 60 9.97 9.58 1.11
N ILE A 61 10.01 8.32 0.68
CA ILE A 61 11.21 7.52 0.78
C ILE A 61 11.86 7.46 -0.61
N GLN A 62 13.06 8.03 -0.69
CA GLN A 62 13.88 8.05 -1.90
C GLN A 62 14.36 6.64 -2.26
N GLY A 63 14.46 6.35 -3.56
CA GLY A 63 14.82 5.02 -4.00
C GLY A 63 15.13 4.93 -5.50
N LYS A 64 15.12 3.70 -6.01
CA LYS A 64 15.27 3.41 -7.43
C LYS A 64 13.91 3.46 -8.15
N VAL A 65 13.91 3.22 -9.45
CA VAL A 65 12.68 3.15 -10.27
C VAL A 65 12.65 1.89 -11.12
N TYR A 66 12.89 0.74 -10.49
CA TYR A 66 12.83 -0.54 -11.17
C TYR A 66 11.39 -0.83 -11.66
N PRO A 67 11.21 -1.56 -12.77
CA PRO A 67 9.89 -1.97 -13.22
C PRO A 67 9.20 -2.84 -12.15
N VAL A 68 7.93 -2.54 -11.86
CA VAL A 68 7.09 -3.31 -10.92
C VAL A 68 6.18 -4.31 -11.63
N ASN A 69 6.38 -4.52 -12.94
CA ASN A 69 5.71 -5.59 -13.67
C ASN A 69 6.18 -6.97 -13.19
N GLU A 70 5.53 -8.03 -13.69
CA GLU A 70 5.85 -9.40 -13.29
C GLU A 70 7.33 -9.76 -13.51
N PHE A 71 7.93 -9.30 -14.61
CA PHE A 71 9.34 -9.54 -14.87
C PHE A 71 10.23 -8.93 -13.78
N GLY A 72 10.03 -7.65 -13.45
CA GLY A 72 10.79 -6.96 -12.42
C GLY A 72 10.60 -7.58 -11.04
N LEU A 73 9.36 -7.86 -10.64
CA LEU A 73 9.07 -8.48 -9.35
C LEU A 73 9.60 -9.91 -9.20
N ARG A 74 9.85 -10.65 -10.29
CA ARG A 74 10.44 -12.00 -10.23
C ARG A 74 11.96 -11.99 -10.28
N HIS A 75 12.55 -11.14 -11.11
CA HIS A 75 13.97 -11.24 -11.45
C HIS A 75 14.84 -10.16 -10.78
N MET A 76 14.24 -9.08 -10.28
CA MET A 76 14.99 -8.02 -9.59
C MET A 76 14.76 -8.11 -8.08
N LYS A 77 15.84 -8.07 -7.32
CA LYS A 77 15.79 -8.23 -5.86
C LYS A 77 15.02 -7.08 -5.20
N ARG A 78 13.99 -7.44 -4.43
CA ARG A 78 13.23 -6.59 -3.50
C ARG A 78 12.80 -5.24 -4.08
N VAL A 79 12.19 -5.26 -5.27
CA VAL A 79 11.78 -4.04 -6.00
C VAL A 79 10.91 -3.12 -5.15
N LEU A 80 9.91 -3.64 -4.44
CA LEU A 80 8.97 -2.82 -3.67
C LEU A 80 9.64 -1.99 -2.56
N SER A 81 10.62 -2.54 -1.85
CA SER A 81 11.34 -1.82 -0.77
C SER A 81 12.48 -0.95 -1.30
N ARG A 82 12.97 -1.20 -2.52
CA ARG A 82 14.09 -0.45 -3.11
C ARG A 82 13.64 0.69 -4.00
N ASN A 83 12.40 0.66 -4.47
CA ASN A 83 11.85 1.72 -5.27
C ASN A 83 11.49 2.93 -4.42
N GLU A 84 11.54 4.10 -5.07
CA GLU A 84 10.96 5.33 -4.55
C GLU A 84 9.48 5.14 -4.25
N ARG A 85 9.05 5.68 -3.11
CA ARG A 85 7.69 5.47 -2.62
C ARG A 85 7.19 6.63 -1.78
N LEU A 86 5.88 6.86 -1.87
CA LEU A 86 5.15 7.77 -1.01
C LEU A 86 4.24 6.97 -0.09
N THR A 87 4.48 7.05 1.21
CA THR A 87 3.65 6.41 2.23
C THR A 87 2.71 7.43 2.84
N THR A 88 1.43 7.10 2.91
CA THR A 88 0.41 7.88 3.62
C THR A 88 -0.13 7.04 4.77
N TYR A 89 -0.01 7.55 5.99
CA TYR A 89 -0.55 6.90 7.17
C TYR A 89 -1.88 7.54 7.55
N ILE A 90 -2.92 6.72 7.67
CA ILE A 90 -4.27 7.17 7.97
C ILE A 90 -4.72 6.50 9.27
N ARG A 91 -4.98 7.30 10.29
CA ARG A 91 -5.61 6.82 11.53
C ARG A 91 -7.11 6.74 11.30
N HIS A 92 -7.70 5.59 11.61
CA HIS A 92 -9.15 5.36 11.59
C HIS A 92 -9.64 4.91 12.96
N SER A 93 -10.94 4.67 13.10
CA SER A 93 -11.59 4.30 14.36
C SER A 93 -11.09 3.01 15.01
N GLY A 94 -10.30 2.20 14.31
CA GLY A 94 -9.80 0.92 14.83
C GLY A 94 -8.32 0.66 14.64
N GLY A 95 -7.53 1.68 14.30
CA GLY A 95 -6.09 1.55 14.12
C GLY A 95 -5.51 2.53 13.10
N GLU A 96 -4.35 2.17 12.56
CA GLU A 96 -3.69 2.86 11.46
C GLU A 96 -3.60 1.97 10.22
N ILE A 97 -3.79 2.56 9.04
CA ILE A 97 -3.48 1.92 7.75
C ILE A 97 -2.36 2.71 7.06
N ALA A 98 -1.40 1.99 6.49
CA ALA A 98 -0.40 2.56 5.59
C ALA A 98 -0.80 2.31 4.14
N VAL A 99 -0.87 3.39 3.35
CA VAL A 99 -1.05 3.34 1.90
C VAL A 99 0.27 3.72 1.25
N ILE A 100 0.98 2.71 0.73
CA ILE A 100 2.33 2.85 0.18
C ILE A 100 2.23 2.83 -1.33
N LYS A 101 2.43 3.99 -1.95
CA LYS A 101 2.50 4.11 -3.41
C LYS A 101 3.95 3.86 -3.83
N VAL A 102 4.18 2.77 -4.55
CA VAL A 102 5.50 2.37 -5.05
C VAL A 102 5.59 2.79 -6.52
N GLY A 103 6.52 3.69 -6.81
CA GLY A 103 6.78 4.17 -8.16
C GLY A 103 7.50 3.12 -8.98
N ALA A 104 7.38 3.19 -10.30
CA ALA A 104 8.16 2.37 -11.22
C ALA A 104 8.38 3.14 -12.51
N MET A 105 9.57 3.00 -13.11
CA MET A 105 9.96 3.63 -14.37
C MET A 105 9.64 5.14 -14.44
N ASN A 106 10.67 5.97 -14.22
CA ASN A 106 10.60 7.44 -14.12
C ASN A 106 10.05 7.96 -12.77
N VAL A 107 10.83 8.85 -12.14
CA VAL A 107 10.67 9.32 -10.74
C VAL A 107 9.56 10.36 -10.55
N SER A 108 9.03 10.97 -11.62
CA SER A 108 7.94 11.96 -11.53
C SER A 108 6.55 11.36 -11.31
N SER A 109 6.46 10.03 -11.19
CA SER A 109 5.23 9.28 -11.47
C SER A 109 4.26 9.16 -10.31
N ILE A 110 4.53 9.68 -9.10
CA ILE A 110 3.58 9.60 -7.96
C ILE A 110 3.23 11.00 -7.47
N LYS A 111 1.95 11.38 -7.56
CA LYS A 111 1.48 12.70 -7.15
C LYS A 111 0.31 12.59 -6.19
N TYR A 112 0.34 13.39 -5.12
CA TYR A 112 -0.85 13.62 -4.30
C TYR A 112 -1.84 14.49 -5.08
N VAL A 113 -3.13 14.33 -4.81
CA VAL A 113 -4.09 15.35 -5.22
C VAL A 113 -3.94 16.58 -4.34
N GLU A 114 -4.23 17.76 -4.88
CA GLU A 114 -4.25 19.00 -4.12
C GLU A 114 -5.58 19.74 -4.34
N PRO A 115 -6.18 20.32 -3.28
CA PRO A 115 -5.77 20.21 -1.87
C PRO A 115 -6.03 18.80 -1.30
N LEU A 116 -5.28 18.43 -0.25
CA LEU A 116 -5.48 17.21 0.51
C LEU A 116 -5.67 17.56 1.99
N ASP A 117 -6.90 17.41 2.46
CA ASP A 117 -7.27 17.69 3.85
C ASP A 117 -6.69 16.64 4.81
N LYS A 118 -6.59 17.01 6.09
CA LYS A 118 -6.23 16.05 7.14
C LYS A 118 -7.35 15.04 7.37
N ASP A 119 -8.58 15.50 7.47
CA ASP A 119 -9.76 14.65 7.64
C ASP A 119 -10.23 14.16 6.27
N VAL A 120 -10.23 12.84 6.10
CA VAL A 120 -10.49 12.19 4.81
C VAL A 120 -11.64 11.20 4.92
N LYS A 121 -12.38 11.06 3.82
CA LYS A 121 -13.48 10.12 3.67
C LYS A 121 -13.10 9.02 2.70
N LYS A 122 -13.53 7.80 3.00
CA LYS A 122 -13.41 6.64 2.14
C LYS A 122 -13.93 6.99 0.73
N GLY A 123 -13.13 6.66 -0.27
CA GLY A 123 -13.43 6.92 -1.68
C GLY A 123 -13.00 8.30 -2.18
N GLN A 124 -12.58 9.24 -1.32
CA GLN A 124 -11.91 10.46 -1.78
C GLN A 124 -10.62 10.10 -2.50
N GLU A 125 -10.24 10.87 -3.50
CA GLU A 125 -8.98 10.65 -4.19
C GLU A 125 -7.80 11.07 -3.30
N LEU A 126 -6.76 10.25 -3.25
CA LEU A 126 -5.56 10.49 -2.44
C LEU A 126 -4.39 10.93 -3.32
N ALA A 127 -4.19 10.21 -4.41
CA ALA A 127 -3.03 10.34 -5.26
C ALA A 127 -3.27 9.64 -6.59
N TYR A 128 -2.39 9.86 -7.56
CA TYR A 128 -2.40 9.14 -8.81
C TYR A 128 -0.97 8.82 -9.25
N PHE A 129 -0.88 7.85 -10.15
CA PHE A 129 0.33 7.54 -10.88
C PHE A 129 0.28 8.05 -12.31
N GLU A 130 1.42 8.48 -12.84
CA GLU A 130 1.54 8.80 -14.27
C GLU A 130 1.77 7.53 -15.11
N PHE A 131 2.46 6.52 -14.56
CA PHE A 131 2.80 5.26 -15.25
C PHE A 131 2.76 4.05 -14.30
N GLY A 132 2.69 2.85 -14.90
CA GLY A 132 2.45 1.56 -14.24
C GLY A 132 3.11 1.39 -12.89
N SER A 133 2.35 0.92 -11.91
CA SER A 133 2.68 1.15 -10.50
C SER A 133 2.19 0.03 -9.58
N THR A 134 2.49 0.17 -8.30
CA THR A 134 2.00 -0.76 -7.27
C THR A 134 1.60 0.01 -6.02
N VAL A 135 0.49 -0.39 -5.41
CA VAL A 135 0.08 0.07 -4.09
C VAL A 135 0.22 -1.09 -3.10
N VAL A 136 0.95 -0.86 -2.02
CA VAL A 136 0.95 -1.78 -0.87
C VAL A 136 0.10 -1.17 0.23
N LEU A 137 -0.91 -1.90 0.68
CA LEU A 137 -1.70 -1.56 1.86
C LEU A 137 -1.20 -2.40 3.03
N LEU A 138 -0.98 -1.78 4.18
CA LEU A 138 -0.70 -2.47 5.45
C LEU A 138 -1.73 -2.07 6.50
N THR A 139 -2.30 -3.06 7.18
CA THR A 139 -3.18 -2.85 8.34
C THR A 139 -2.52 -3.39 9.60
N GLU A 140 -2.86 -2.82 10.76
CA GLU A 140 -2.47 -3.37 12.06
C GLU A 140 -3.08 -4.77 12.29
N ASP A 141 -2.50 -5.52 13.22
CA ASP A 141 -3.01 -6.86 13.56
C ASP A 141 -4.44 -6.80 14.12
N HIS A 142 -5.24 -7.81 13.78
CA HIS A 142 -6.65 -7.94 14.16
C HIS A 142 -7.60 -6.81 13.72
N THR A 143 -7.13 -5.79 13.00
CA THR A 143 -7.96 -4.65 12.55
C THR A 143 -8.66 -4.86 11.21
N PHE A 144 -8.33 -5.93 10.47
CA PHE A 144 -8.86 -6.17 9.12
C PHE A 144 -9.18 -7.64 8.87
N THR A 145 -10.25 -7.89 8.13
CA THR A 145 -10.60 -9.20 7.60
C THR A 145 -10.70 -9.11 6.09
N LEU A 146 -9.85 -9.86 5.39
CA LEU A 146 -9.86 -9.95 3.95
C LEU A 146 -11.20 -10.53 3.46
N ARG A 147 -11.71 -9.99 2.35
CA ARG A 147 -12.87 -10.57 1.66
C ARG A 147 -12.55 -11.99 1.17
N GLY A 148 -13.40 -12.96 1.51
CA GLY A 148 -13.06 -14.40 1.42
C GLY A 148 -12.80 -14.96 0.01
N ASP A 149 -13.25 -14.29 -1.04
CA ASP A 149 -13.04 -14.70 -2.44
C ASP A 149 -11.81 -14.02 -3.09
N LEU A 150 -11.07 -13.19 -2.35
CA LEU A 150 -9.84 -12.57 -2.84
C LEU A 150 -8.66 -13.54 -2.72
N ILE A 151 -8.11 -13.86 -3.89
CA ILE A 151 -6.93 -14.72 -4.05
C ILE A 151 -5.87 -13.97 -4.88
N PRO A 152 -4.57 -14.30 -4.73
CA PRO A 152 -3.52 -13.71 -5.56
C PRO A 152 -3.82 -13.82 -7.05
N GLY A 153 -3.64 -12.72 -7.79
CA GLY A 153 -3.90 -12.64 -9.23
C GLY A 153 -5.35 -12.32 -9.61
N LYS A 154 -6.29 -12.31 -8.66
CA LYS A 154 -7.66 -11.85 -8.92
C LYS A 154 -7.68 -10.35 -9.20
N LYS A 155 -8.35 -9.95 -10.28
CA LYS A 155 -8.61 -8.54 -10.58
C LYS A 155 -9.68 -7.98 -9.63
N VAL A 156 -9.48 -6.73 -9.23
CA VAL A 156 -10.43 -5.94 -8.44
C VAL A 156 -10.74 -4.64 -9.17
N ARG A 157 -11.92 -4.07 -8.94
CA ARG A 157 -12.35 -2.79 -9.52
C ARG A 157 -12.36 -1.67 -8.49
N ILE A 158 -12.31 -0.42 -8.96
CA ILE A 158 -12.53 0.72 -8.09
C ILE A 158 -13.92 0.65 -7.44
N GLY A 159 -14.00 0.94 -6.14
CA GLY A 159 -15.22 0.82 -5.34
C GLY A 159 -15.56 -0.60 -4.87
N GLU A 160 -14.87 -1.62 -5.38
CA GLU A 160 -15.03 -2.99 -4.92
C GLU A 160 -14.41 -3.18 -3.53
N SER A 161 -15.14 -3.83 -2.61
CA SER A 161 -14.65 -4.04 -1.25
C SER A 161 -13.45 -4.99 -1.22
N LEU A 162 -12.38 -4.61 -0.53
CA LEU A 162 -11.22 -5.48 -0.27
C LEU A 162 -11.42 -6.35 0.99
N GLY A 163 -12.36 -5.97 1.85
CA GLY A 163 -12.57 -6.59 3.15
C GLY A 163 -13.23 -5.62 4.13
N THR A 164 -13.23 -6.01 5.39
CA THR A 164 -13.92 -5.26 6.45
C THR A 164 -12.94 -4.93 7.57
N LEU A 165 -12.97 -3.68 8.04
CA LEU A 165 -12.23 -3.27 9.23
C LEU A 165 -12.97 -3.75 10.47
N ARG A 166 -12.22 -4.23 11.45
CA ARG A 166 -12.71 -4.53 12.79
C ARG A 166 -12.44 -3.34 13.68
N LEU A 167 -13.42 -2.98 14.49
CA LEU A 167 -13.18 -2.08 15.60
C LEU A 167 -12.44 -2.85 16.70
N PRO A 168 -11.58 -2.21 17.50
CA PRO A 168 -11.01 -2.84 18.67
C PRO A 168 -12.18 -3.28 19.54
N ASN A 169 -12.13 -4.52 20.06
CA ASN A 169 -13.10 -4.93 21.06
C ASN A 169 -12.97 -3.95 22.24
N SER A 170 -14.06 -3.25 22.54
CA SER A 170 -14.19 -2.37 23.71
C SER A 170 -13.86 -3.11 25.01
#